data_AF-A0A6I1EYS3-F1
#
_entry.id   AF-A0A6I1EYS3-F1
#
_cell.length_a   1.000
_cell.length_b   1.000
_cell.length_c   1.000
_cell.angle_alpha   90.00
_cell.angle_beta   90.00
_cell.angle_gamma   90.00
#
_symmetry.space_group_name_H-M   'P 1'
#
loop_
_entity.id
_entity.type
_entity.pdbx_description
1 polymer ?
#
loop_
_entity_poly.entity_id
_entity_poly.type
_entity_poly.pdbx_seq_one_letter_code
_entity_poly.pdbx_strand_id
1 'polypeptide(L)' 'MRFKFYNDTGRIVTIHPATYKHGCSVDNKEAIIPLEERLFILPEGTYPYVKMWDYGLNNGLQLLVSPTKD' A
#
# COMPACT_ATOMS: atom_id res chain seq x y z
N MET A 1 -11.96 7.11 3.91
CA MET A 1 -11.59 5.97 4.78
C MET A 1 -10.08 6.03 5.06
N ARG A 2 -9.60 5.49 6.19
CA ARG A 2 -8.16 5.41 6.51
C ARG A 2 -7.75 3.95 6.67
N PHE A 3 -6.71 3.52 5.96
CA PHE A 3 -6.15 2.18 6.04
C PHE A 3 -4.69 2.26 6.48
N LYS A 4 -4.31 1.51 7.51
CA LYS A 4 -2.94 1.46 8.01
C LYS A 4 -2.34 0.10 7.64
N PHE A 5 -1.16 0.14 7.01
CA PHE A 5 -0.34 -1.04 6.76
C PHE A 5 0.84 -1.04 7.73
N TYR A 6 1.13 -2.18 8.36
CA TYR A 6 2.35 -2.39 9.13
C TYR A 6 3.21 -3.41 8.40
N ASN A 7 4.47 -3.07 8.13
CA ASN A 7 5.35 -3.95 7.38
C ASN A 7 6.02 -4.99 8.28
N ASP A 8 5.35 -6.11 8.51
CA ASP A 8 5.86 -7.29 9.23
C ASP A 8 6.54 -8.33 8.30
N THR A 9 6.72 -8.00 7.02
CA THR A 9 7.25 -8.94 6.01
C THR A 9 8.76 -9.20 6.13
N GLY A 10 9.47 -8.38 6.93
CA GLY A 10 10.94 -8.41 7.02
C GLY A 10 11.66 -7.90 5.76
N ARG A 11 10.94 -7.41 4.74
CA ARG A 11 11.48 -6.92 3.46
C ARG A 11 11.02 -5.50 3.19
N ILE A 12 11.70 -4.79 2.29
CA ILE A 12 11.25 -3.49 1.79
C ILE A 12 10.00 -3.71 0.92
N VAL A 13 8.94 -2.92 1.17
CA VAL A 13 7.69 -2.93 0.41
C VAL A 13 7.56 -1.61 -0.37
N THR A 14 7.44 -1.69 -1.69
CA THR A 14 7.18 -0.53 -2.54
C THR A 14 5.67 -0.32 -2.74
N ILE A 15 5.24 0.91 -3.00
CA ILE A 15 3.83 1.23 -3.25
C ILE A 15 3.57 1.13 -4.76
N HIS A 16 2.62 0.29 -5.16
CA HIS A 16 2.20 0.14 -6.56
C HIS A 16 1.66 1.49 -7.08
N PRO A 17 2.11 2.02 -8.24
CA PRO A 17 1.68 3.32 -8.75
C PRO A 17 0.17 3.47 -8.96
N ALA A 18 -0.52 2.36 -9.24
CA ALA A 18 -1.98 2.34 -9.37
C ALA A 18 -2.72 2.77 -8.08
N THR A 19 -2.11 2.64 -6.90
CA THR A 19 -2.66 3.18 -5.64
C THR A 19 -3.01 4.66 -5.80
N TYR A 20 -2.09 5.45 -6.36
CA TYR A 20 -2.32 6.88 -6.61
C TYR A 20 -3.29 7.13 -7.76
N LYS A 21 -3.22 6.33 -8.83
CA LYS A 21 -4.14 6.45 -9.97
C LYS A 21 -5.59 6.17 -9.60
N HIS A 22 -5.82 5.31 -8.61
CA HIS A 22 -7.17 5.00 -8.13
C HIS A 22 -7.68 6.03 -7.10
N GLY A 23 -6.93 7.09 -6.81
CA GLY A 23 -7.35 8.18 -5.93
C GLY A 23 -7.00 7.98 -4.45
N CYS A 24 -6.17 6.99 -4.11
CA CYS A 24 -5.59 6.93 -2.77
C CYS A 24 -4.43 7.92 -2.63
N SER A 25 -4.31 8.53 -1.45
CA SER A 25 -3.10 9.24 -1.04
C SER A 25 -2.41 8.50 0.09
N VAL A 26 -1.11 8.78 0.27
CA VAL A 26 -0.27 8.15 1.28
C VAL A 26 0.47 9.27 2.00
N ASP A 27 0.60 9.16 3.32
CA ASP A 27 1.32 10.13 4.17
C ASP A 27 2.81 10.28 3.79
N ASN A 28 3.44 9.19 3.34
CA ASN A 28 4.77 9.16 2.78
C ASN A 28 4.77 8.33 1.47
N LYS A 29 5.54 8.73 0.45
CA LYS A 29 5.66 8.04 -0.84
C LYS A 29 6.86 7.10 -0.95
N GLU A 30 7.78 7.16 0.01
CA GLU A 30 8.96 6.29 0.07
C GLU A 30 8.56 4.81 0.18
N ALA A 31 9.50 3.91 -0.07
CA ALA A 31 9.28 2.51 0.27
C ALA A 31 9.02 2.36 1.78
N ILE A 32 8.27 1.32 2.14
CA ILE A 32 7.92 1.01 3.53
C ILE A 32 8.97 0.02 4.03
N ILE A 33 9.82 0.44 4.96
CA ILE A 33 10.89 -0.41 5.50
C ILE A 33 10.32 -1.39 6.54
N PRO A 34 11.03 -2.46 6.92
CA PRO A 34 10.55 -3.39 7.94
C PRO A 34 10.20 -2.68 9.25
N LEU A 35 9.09 -3.09 9.87
CA LEU A 35 8.54 -2.56 11.12
C LEU A 35 8.05 -1.10 11.03
N GLU A 36 7.93 -0.55 9.82
CA GLU A 36 7.32 0.75 9.58
C GLU A 36 5.80 0.63 9.39
N GLU A 37 5.06 1.64 9.86
CA GLU A 37 3.66 1.85 9.53
C GLU A 37 3.52 2.81 8.34
N ARG A 38 2.49 2.59 7.51
CA ARG A 38 2.13 3.53 6.45
C ARG A 38 0.63 3.78 6.41
N LEU A 39 0.23 5.05 6.36
CA LEU A 39 -1.17 5.46 6.31
C LEU A 39 -1.61 5.74 4.87
N PHE A 40 -2.60 4.99 4.41
CA PHE A 40 -3.30 5.20 3.15
C PHE A 40 -4.64 5.88 3.42
N ILE A 41 -4.89 6.98 2.72
CA ILE A 41 -6.14 7.73 2.77
C ILE A 41 -6.90 7.41 1.48
N LEU A 42 -8.09 6.85 1.65
CA LEU A 42 -8.97 6.46 0.56
C LEU A 42 -10.10 7.48 0.37
N PRO A 43 -10.62 7.64 -0.86
CA PRO A 43 -11.82 8.41 -1.14
C PRO A 43 -12.97 8.09 -0.19
N GLU A 44 -13.83 9.07 0.05
CA GLU A 44 -15.00 8.90 0.89
C GLU A 44 -15.97 7.85 0.31
N GLY A 45 -16.63 7.08 1.19
CA GLY A 45 -17.56 6.03 0.78
C GLY A 45 -16.92 4.84 0.07
N THR A 46 -15.63 4.56 0.32
CA THR A 46 -14.91 3.41 -0.23
C THR A 46 -14.21 2.59 0.87
N TYR A 47 -13.90 1.34 0.55
CA TYR A 47 -13.18 0.40 1.41
C TYR A 47 -11.85 -0.02 0.77
N PRO A 48 -10.84 -0.41 1.57
CA PRO A 48 -9.55 -0.84 1.03
C PRO A 48 -9.62 -2.25 0.45
N TYR A 49 -9.35 -2.36 -0.85
CA TYR A 49 -8.88 -3.59 -1.47
C TYR A 49 -7.35 -3.58 -1.47
N VAL A 50 -6.74 -4.62 -0.91
CA VAL A 50 -5.29 -4.70 -0.74
C VAL A 50 -4.75 -5.91 -1.50
N LYS A 51 -3.70 -5.70 -2.28
CA LYS A 51 -2.99 -6.78 -2.97
C LYS A 51 -1.49 -6.57 -2.89
N MET A 52 -0.78 -7.63 -2.56
CA MET A 52 0.69 -7.66 -2.54
C MET A 52 1.20 -8.62 -3.60
N TRP A 53 2.22 -8.20 -4.35
CA TRP A 53 2.99 -9.07 -5.24
C TRP A 53 4.37 -9.30 -4.65
N ASP A 54 4.86 -10.53 -4.77
CA ASP A 54 6.25 -10.88 -4.51
C ASP A 54 6.96 -11.13 -5.84
N TYR A 55 7.91 -10.27 -6.18
CA TYR A 55 8.73 -10.42 -7.39
C TYR A 55 10.05 -11.16 -7.13
N GLY A 56 10.17 -11.80 -5.96
CA GLY A 56 11.36 -12.51 -5.51
C GLY A 56 12.38 -11.60 -4.85
N LEU A 57 13.44 -12.20 -4.30
CA LEU A 57 14.45 -11.51 -3.48
C LEU A 57 15.07 -10.29 -4.16
N ASN A 58 15.29 -10.35 -5.48
CA ASN A 58 15.98 -9.29 -6.22
C ASN A 58 15.08 -8.10 -6.60
N ASN A 59 13.76 -8.31 -6.67
CA ASN A 59 12.82 -7.31 -7.19
C ASN A 59 11.86 -6.78 -6.12
N GLY A 60 11.85 -7.39 -4.93
CA GLY A 60 11.13 -6.87 -3.76
C GLY A 60 9.64 -7.21 -3.71
N LEU A 61 8.98 -6.62 -2.71
CA LEU A 61 7.53 -6.68 -2.52
C LEU A 61 6.89 -5.39 -3.03
N GLN A 62 5.68 -5.49 -3.56
CA GLN A 62 4.91 -4.34 -4.01
C GLN A 62 3.46 -4.41 -3.53
N LEU A 63 3.01 -3.34 -2.87
CA LEU A 63 1.69 -3.23 -2.27
C LEU A 63 0.80 -2.29 -3.09
N LEU A 64 -0.35 -2.79 -3.55
CA LEU A 64 -1.46 -2.00 -4.05
C LEU A 64 -2.51 -1.84 -2.94
N VAL A 65 -2.90 -0.60 -2.71
CA VAL A 65 -4.13 -0.27 -1.99
C VAL A 65 -5.05 0.42 -3.01
N SER A 66 -6.23 -0.12 -3.20
CA SER A 66 -7.24 0.42 -4.12
C SER A 66 -8.53 0.67 -3.37
N PRO A 67 -9.25 1.78 -3.64
CA PRO A 67 -10.60 1.91 -3.15
C PRO A 67 -11.51 0.96 -3.91
N THR A 68 -12.45 0.33 -3.21
CA THR A 68 -13.55 -0.43 -3.77
C THR A 68 -14.87 0.02 -3.15
N LYS A 69 -15.96 -0.22 -3.87
CA LYS A 69 -17.33 -0.09 -3.38
C LYS A 69 -17.96 -1.49 -3.43
N ASP A 70 -18.89 -1.76 -2.52
CA ASP A 70 -19.76 -2.93 -2.62
C ASP A 70 -20.77 -2.75 -3.77
#